data_AF-A0A142XVY2-F1
#
_entry.id   AF-A0A142XVY2-F1
#
_cell.length_a   1.000
_cell.length_b   1.000
_cell.length_c   1.000
_cell.angle_alpha   90.00
_cell.angle_beta   90.00
_cell.angle_gamma   90.00
#
_symmetry.space_group_name_H-M   'P 1'
#
loop_
_entity.id
_entity.type
_entity.pdbx_description
1 polymer ?
#
loop_
_entity_poly.entity_id
_entity_poly.type
_entity_poly.pdbx_seq_one_letter_code
_entity_poly.pdbx_strand_id
1 'polypeptide(L)'
;MITTPQKCHKSKCTQSGPFIIVTTLLEHKGDQGVSYEEISDLFSFRWNAELDIRSIKTFMNLNFVRCLSPEMVRRELWTTLLAYNLIRTTICSAASLSGKRPREISFVCASQYILASWQEVTAHLRGKQLERYARFLLERIANCKVGNRPGRIEPRVVKRRRDQYALMTEPRKQLQKRLYKGDNRFE
;
A
#
# COMPACT_ATOMS: atom_id res chain seq x y z
N MET A 1 14.55 -22.02 -23.75
CA MET A 1 14.19 -21.47 -25.08
C MET A 1 12.80 -21.96 -25.46
N ILE A 2 11.73 -21.35 -24.94
CA ILE A 2 10.36 -21.51 -25.44
C ILE A 2 9.66 -20.17 -25.21
N THR A 3 9.52 -19.40 -26.29
CA THR A 3 8.75 -18.16 -26.35
C THR A 3 7.32 -18.49 -26.75
N THR A 4 6.33 -18.19 -25.92
CA THR A 4 4.93 -18.09 -26.34
C THR A 4 4.67 -16.67 -26.84
N PRO A 5 4.31 -16.46 -28.12
CA PRO A 5 4.20 -15.12 -28.69
C PRO A 5 2.79 -14.56 -28.45
N GLN A 6 2.66 -13.57 -27.57
CA GLN A 6 1.53 -12.65 -27.69
C GLN A 6 1.78 -11.78 -28.93
N LYS A 7 0.95 -11.96 -29.96
CA LYS A 7 0.94 -11.16 -31.19
C LYS A 7 0.69 -9.69 -30.84
N CYS A 8 1.76 -8.93 -30.70
CA CYS A 8 1.73 -7.48 -30.61
C CYS A 8 1.55 -6.93 -32.04
N HIS A 9 0.38 -6.37 -32.33
CA HIS A 9 0.15 -5.66 -33.59
C HIS A 9 1.08 -4.45 -33.67
N LYS A 10 1.83 -4.35 -34.77
CA LYS A 10 2.85 -3.33 -35.04
C LYS A 10 2.22 -1.93 -35.12
N SER A 11 2.26 -1.17 -34.04
CA SER A 11 2.25 0.30 -34.08
C SER A 11 2.98 0.87 -32.87
N LYS A 12 4.26 1.23 -33.08
CA LYS A 12 5.15 2.00 -32.20
C LYS A 12 4.76 2.00 -30.71
N CYS A 13 4.87 0.86 -30.04
CA CYS A 13 4.98 0.83 -28.58
C CYS A 13 6.31 1.50 -28.22
N THR A 14 6.28 2.55 -27.41
CA THR A 14 7.42 2.89 -26.55
C THR A 14 7.64 1.70 -25.63
N GLN A 15 8.46 0.74 -26.08
CA GLN A 15 8.83 -0.42 -25.30
C GLN A 15 9.54 0.08 -24.05
N SER A 16 8.89 -0.01 -22.88
CA SER A 16 9.64 -0.01 -21.64
C SER A 16 10.70 -1.10 -21.78
N GLY A 17 11.97 -0.79 -21.53
CA GLY A 17 13.04 -1.79 -21.59
C GLY A 17 12.71 -3.03 -20.75
N PRO A 18 13.40 -4.16 -20.99
CA PRO A 18 13.17 -5.37 -20.22
C PRO A 18 13.28 -5.07 -18.71
N PHE A 19 12.32 -5.55 -17.93
CA PHE A 19 12.36 -5.41 -16.48
C PHE A 19 13.35 -6.44 -15.91
N ILE A 20 14.47 -5.97 -15.37
CA ILE A 20 15.58 -6.81 -14.88
C ILE A 20 15.57 -6.79 -13.36
N ILE A 21 15.44 -7.97 -12.74
CA ILE A 21 15.60 -8.16 -11.30
C ILE A 21 16.97 -8.82 -11.07
N VAL A 22 17.79 -8.22 -10.22
CA VAL A 22 19.06 -8.80 -9.76
C VAL A 22 18.85 -9.27 -8.32
N THR A 23 19.16 -10.54 -8.05
CA THR A 23 18.95 -11.18 -6.74
C THR A 23 20.19 -11.95 -6.31
N THR A 24 20.35 -12.12 -5.00
CA THR A 24 21.39 -12.97 -4.39
C THR A 24 20.92 -14.42 -4.19
N LEU A 25 19.68 -14.76 -4.55
CA LEU A 25 19.17 -16.13 -4.53
C LEU A 25 19.87 -16.93 -5.64
N LEU A 26 20.67 -17.93 -5.25
CA LEU A 26 21.54 -18.70 -6.16
C LEU A 26 20.85 -19.96 -6.72
N GLU A 27 19.90 -20.51 -5.97
CA GLU A 27 19.25 -21.79 -6.27
C GLU A 27 18.05 -21.60 -7.21
N HIS A 28 18.28 -21.88 -8.50
CA HIS A 28 17.27 -21.79 -9.56
C HIS A 28 16.88 -23.17 -10.13
N LYS A 29 17.39 -24.26 -9.56
CA LYS A 29 17.22 -25.65 -10.05
C LYS A 29 17.00 -26.62 -8.89
N GLY A 30 16.11 -27.61 -9.09
CA GLY A 30 15.79 -28.66 -8.12
C GLY A 30 14.42 -28.47 -7.46
N ASP A 31 14.01 -29.41 -6.59
CA ASP A 31 12.72 -29.38 -5.86
C ASP A 31 12.58 -28.21 -4.88
N GLN A 32 13.70 -27.56 -4.50
CA GLN A 32 13.74 -26.35 -3.67
C GLN A 32 14.16 -25.10 -4.46
N GLY A 33 14.28 -25.19 -5.79
CA GLY A 33 14.69 -24.07 -6.63
C GLY A 33 13.61 -22.99 -6.71
N VAL A 34 14.03 -21.73 -6.66
CA VAL A 34 13.10 -20.59 -6.69
C VAL A 34 12.69 -20.31 -8.15
N SER A 35 11.39 -20.27 -8.41
CA SER A 35 10.85 -19.97 -9.74
C SER A 35 10.93 -18.48 -10.06
N TYR A 36 10.94 -18.14 -11.35
CA TYR A 36 10.89 -16.75 -11.81
C TYR A 36 9.62 -16.03 -11.33
N GLU A 37 8.49 -16.72 -11.29
CA GLU A 37 7.22 -16.22 -10.79
C GLU A 37 7.30 -15.87 -9.29
N GLU A 38 7.94 -16.72 -8.48
CA GLU A 38 8.12 -16.47 -7.04
C GLU A 38 9.00 -15.24 -6.77
N ILE A 39 10.06 -15.06 -7.56
CA ILE A 39 10.92 -13.87 -7.46
C ILE A 39 10.14 -12.62 -7.87
N SER A 40 9.34 -12.69 -8.94
CA SER A 40 8.48 -11.59 -9.39
C SER A 40 7.44 -11.20 -8.34
N ASP A 41 6.80 -12.19 -7.72
CA ASP A 41 5.82 -11.98 -6.65
C ASP A 41 6.48 -11.38 -5.40
N LEU A 42 7.66 -11.89 -5.03
CA LEU A 42 8.45 -11.34 -3.93
C LEU A 42 8.82 -9.87 -4.18
N PHE A 43 9.31 -9.57 -5.39
CA PHE A 43 9.66 -8.21 -5.77
C PHE A 43 8.42 -7.29 -5.76
N SER A 44 7.26 -7.80 -6.13
CA SER A 44 6.00 -7.05 -6.12
C SER A 44 5.62 -6.55 -4.72
N PHE A 45 6.02 -7.27 -3.65
CA PHE A 45 5.81 -6.79 -2.28
C PHE A 45 6.60 -5.53 -1.92
N ARG A 46 7.61 -5.13 -2.70
CA ARG A 46 8.31 -3.85 -2.53
C ARG A 46 7.34 -2.67 -2.55
N TRP A 47 6.26 -2.77 -3.32
CA TRP A 47 5.20 -1.75 -3.38
C TRP A 47 4.54 -1.49 -2.01
N ASN A 48 4.56 -2.47 -1.08
CA ASN A 48 4.06 -2.26 0.27
C ASN A 48 4.79 -1.12 1.00
N ALA A 49 6.10 -0.97 0.76
CA ALA A 49 6.88 0.13 1.34
C ALA A 49 6.38 1.50 0.83
N GLU A 50 6.00 1.60 -0.45
CA GLU A 50 5.44 2.83 -1.01
C GLU A 50 4.07 3.16 -0.41
N LEU A 51 3.23 2.14 -0.20
CA LEU A 51 1.95 2.29 0.51
C LEU A 51 2.13 2.71 1.97
N ASP A 52 3.19 2.23 2.61
CA ASP A 52 3.55 2.58 3.99
C ASP A 52 4.02 4.04 4.08
N ILE A 53 4.94 4.45 3.20
CA ILE A 53 5.38 5.84 3.09
C ILE A 53 4.18 6.76 2.80
N ARG A 54 3.28 6.38 1.89
CA ARG A 54 2.06 7.13 1.62
C ARG A 54 1.18 7.25 2.86
N SER A 55 1.04 6.18 3.64
CA SER A 55 0.25 6.23 4.88
C SER A 55 0.85 7.20 5.89
N ILE A 56 2.17 7.20 6.03
CA ILE A 56 2.88 8.10 6.92
C ILE A 56 2.75 9.56 6.47
N LYS A 57 3.04 9.82 5.19
CA LYS A 57 3.03 11.16 4.60
C LYS A 57 1.62 11.77 4.56
N THR A 58 0.66 11.03 4.03
CA THR A 58 -0.67 11.54 3.73
C THR A 58 -1.65 11.30 4.87
N PHE A 59 -1.83 10.05 5.31
CA PHE A 59 -2.89 9.75 6.29
C PHE A 59 -2.57 10.23 7.70
N MET A 60 -1.30 10.15 8.11
CA MET A 60 -0.86 10.73 9.38
C MET A 60 -0.38 12.19 9.25
N ASN A 61 -0.58 12.80 8.09
CA ASN A 61 -0.30 14.22 7.83
C ASN A 61 1.17 14.65 8.03
N LEU A 62 2.14 13.74 7.90
CA LEU A 62 3.57 14.11 7.99
C LEU A 62 4.05 14.97 6.81
N ASN A 63 3.26 15.13 5.75
CA ASN A 63 3.55 16.08 4.67
C ASN A 63 3.66 17.54 5.15
N PHE A 64 3.05 17.87 6.29
CA PHE A 64 3.06 19.20 6.88
C PHE A 64 3.45 19.11 8.35
N VAL A 65 4.72 19.36 8.64
CA VAL A 65 5.25 19.41 9.99
C VAL A 65 4.85 20.74 10.63
N ARG A 66 4.30 20.70 11.84
CA ARG A 66 3.81 21.91 12.53
C ARG A 66 4.91 22.63 13.28
N CYS A 67 5.91 21.88 13.72
CA CYS A 67 7.02 22.41 14.50
C CYS A 67 8.00 23.23 13.64
N LEU A 68 8.50 24.34 14.19
CA LEU A 68 9.41 25.25 13.49
C LEU A 68 10.90 24.98 13.78
N SER A 69 11.23 24.39 14.94
CA SER A 69 12.63 24.13 15.29
C SER A 69 13.09 22.74 14.79
N PRO A 70 14.35 22.57 14.33
CA PRO A 70 14.85 21.29 13.83
C PRO A 70 14.79 20.15 14.87
N GLU A 71 14.88 20.47 16.14
CA GLU A 71 14.71 19.50 17.22
C GLU A 71 13.26 19.01 17.32
N MET A 72 12.30 19.93 17.35
CA MET A 72 10.88 19.57 17.45
C MET A 72 10.38 18.85 16.19
N VAL A 73 10.88 19.21 15.01
CA VAL A 73 10.63 18.49 13.74
C VAL A 73 11.04 17.02 13.86
N ARG A 74 12.23 16.73 14.43
CA ARG A 74 12.68 15.34 14.66
C ARG A 74 11.74 14.61 15.63
N ARG A 75 11.29 15.27 16.70
CA ARG A 75 10.34 14.68 17.66
C ARG A 75 8.98 14.38 17.01
N GLU A 76 8.47 15.29 16.18
CA GLU A 76 7.23 15.09 15.42
C GLU A 76 7.36 13.87 14.50
N LEU A 77 8.45 13.78 13.72
CA LEU A 77 8.76 12.63 12.87
C LEU A 77 8.77 11.30 13.66
N TRP A 78 9.54 11.23 14.75
CA TRP A 78 9.65 10.01 15.54
C TRP A 78 8.34 9.60 16.20
N THR A 79 7.57 10.58 16.70
CA THR A 79 6.25 10.34 17.28
C THR A 79 5.27 9.79 16.24
N THR A 80 5.29 10.35 15.03
CA THR A 80 4.47 9.85 13.91
C THR A 80 4.87 8.42 13.52
N LEU A 81 6.16 8.11 13.46
CA LEU A 81 6.62 6.74 13.16
C LEU A 81 6.25 5.76 14.29
N LEU A 82 6.30 6.17 15.55
CA LEU A 82 5.83 5.37 16.67
C LEU A 82 4.33 5.07 16.56
N ALA A 83 3.52 6.09 16.30
CA ALA A 83 2.07 5.93 16.11
C ALA A 83 1.76 4.98 14.93
N TYR A 84 2.47 5.10 13.82
CA TYR A 84 2.36 4.17 12.68
C TYR A 84 2.61 2.72 13.09
N ASN A 85 3.73 2.47 13.77
CA ASN A 85 4.10 1.13 14.19
C ASN A 85 3.10 0.55 15.19
N LEU A 86 2.55 1.38 16.08
CA LEU A 86 1.49 0.97 17.01
C LEU A 86 0.23 0.54 16.25
N ILE A 87 -0.24 1.34 15.30
CA ILE A 87 -1.40 1.01 14.48
C ILE A 87 -1.14 -0.28 13.68
N ARG A 88 0.04 -0.43 13.06
CA ARG A 88 0.41 -1.64 12.33
C ARG A 88 0.45 -2.88 13.22
N THR A 89 0.95 -2.75 14.44
CA THR A 89 0.97 -3.85 15.41
C THR A 89 -0.44 -4.25 15.82
N THR A 90 -1.33 -3.28 16.08
CA THR A 90 -2.75 -3.55 16.35
C THR A 90 -3.43 -4.25 15.19
N ILE A 91 -3.13 -3.84 13.94
CA ILE A 91 -3.61 -4.53 12.74
C ILE A 91 -3.09 -5.96 12.68
N CYS A 92 -1.81 -6.20 12.98
CA CYS A 92 -1.25 -7.55 13.02
C CYS A 92 -1.99 -8.41 14.05
N SER A 93 -2.24 -7.91 15.26
CA SER A 93 -3.02 -8.62 16.28
C SER A 93 -4.44 -8.94 15.83
N ALA A 94 -5.12 -7.97 15.20
CA ALA A 94 -6.47 -8.17 14.64
C ALA A 94 -6.46 -9.22 13.51
N ALA A 95 -5.43 -9.20 12.66
CA ALA A 95 -5.25 -10.14 11.57
C ALA A 95 -5.04 -11.57 12.09
N SER A 96 -4.16 -11.75 13.08
CA SER A 96 -3.88 -13.02 13.74
C SER A 96 -5.14 -13.62 14.38
N LEU A 97 -5.98 -12.79 15.03
CA LEU A 97 -7.23 -13.25 15.63
C LEU A 97 -8.27 -13.74 14.61
N SER A 98 -8.23 -13.21 13.39
CA SER A 98 -9.22 -13.51 12.33
C SER A 98 -8.69 -14.38 11.19
N GLY A 99 -7.46 -14.90 11.30
CA GLY A 99 -6.82 -15.69 10.24
C GLY A 99 -6.60 -14.93 8.93
N LYS A 100 -6.48 -13.60 8.99
CA LYS A 100 -6.28 -12.72 7.81
C LYS A 100 -4.83 -12.30 7.69
N ARG A 101 -4.41 -11.83 6.52
CA ARG A 101 -3.11 -11.18 6.37
C ARG A 101 -3.22 -9.72 6.85
N PRO A 102 -2.24 -9.18 7.60
CA PRO A 102 -2.26 -7.77 8.04
C PRO A 102 -2.42 -6.76 6.89
N ARG A 103 -1.92 -7.11 5.70
CA ARG A 103 -2.00 -6.26 4.49
C ARG A 103 -3.40 -6.25 3.85
N GLU A 104 -4.29 -7.16 4.23
CA GLU A 104 -5.69 -7.16 3.81
C GLU A 104 -6.56 -6.23 4.65
N ILE A 105 -6.01 -5.67 5.74
CA ILE A 105 -6.70 -4.75 6.64
C ILE A 105 -6.30 -3.30 6.32
N SER A 106 -7.31 -2.45 6.17
CA SER A 106 -7.16 -1.04 5.83
C SER A 106 -6.54 -0.27 7.00
N PHE A 107 -5.37 0.31 6.76
CA PHE A 107 -4.68 1.17 7.73
C PHE A 107 -5.55 2.35 8.19
N VAL A 108 -6.22 3.02 7.24
CA VAL A 108 -7.05 4.19 7.53
C VAL A 108 -8.23 3.82 8.42
N CYS A 109 -8.96 2.77 8.05
CA CYS A 109 -10.10 2.30 8.82
C CYS A 109 -9.67 1.86 10.24
N ALA A 110 -8.57 1.12 10.35
CA ALA A 110 -8.01 0.73 11.65
C ALA A 110 -7.65 1.95 12.51
N SER A 111 -6.99 2.96 11.93
CA SER A 111 -6.62 4.18 12.64
C SER A 111 -7.85 4.95 13.17
N GLN A 112 -8.94 4.98 12.40
CA GLN A 112 -10.20 5.61 12.82
C GLN A 112 -10.84 4.88 14.00
N TYR A 113 -10.85 3.54 13.98
CA TYR A 113 -11.34 2.75 15.10
C TYR A 113 -10.50 2.95 16.37
N ILE A 114 -9.17 2.98 16.24
CA ILE A 114 -8.26 3.23 17.37
C ILE A 114 -8.50 4.64 17.94
N LEU A 115 -8.63 5.66 17.07
CA LEU A 115 -8.87 7.03 17.54
C LEU A 115 -10.26 7.18 18.19
N ALA A 116 -11.30 6.57 17.61
CA ALA A 116 -12.65 6.61 18.15
C ALA A 116 -12.78 5.88 19.50
N SER A 117 -11.96 4.86 19.75
CA SER A 117 -11.94 4.11 21.00
C SER A 117 -11.07 4.74 22.10
N TRP A 118 -10.33 5.81 21.80
CA TRP A 118 -9.34 6.37 22.70
C TRP A 118 -9.92 6.78 24.06
N GLN A 119 -11.04 7.50 24.07
CA GLN A 119 -11.67 7.98 25.31
C GLN A 119 -12.21 6.83 26.17
N GLU A 120 -12.80 5.81 25.55
CA GLU A 120 -13.30 4.63 26.26
C GLU A 120 -12.16 3.86 26.92
N VAL A 121 -11.07 3.65 26.19
CA VAL A 121 -9.89 2.89 26.66
C VAL A 121 -9.13 3.64 27.74
N THR A 122 -9.00 4.96 27.64
CA THR A 122 -8.13 5.74 28.55
C THR A 122 -8.84 6.24 29.81
N ALA A 123 -10.13 6.55 29.74
CA ALA A 123 -10.84 7.19 30.86
C ALA A 123 -11.86 6.29 31.56
N HIS A 124 -12.50 5.35 30.84
CA HIS A 124 -13.72 4.68 31.33
C HIS A 124 -13.53 3.21 31.67
N LEU A 125 -12.76 2.47 30.87
CA LEU A 125 -12.65 1.02 31.01
C LEU A 125 -11.44 0.59 31.85
N ARG A 126 -11.63 -0.40 32.74
CA ARG A 126 -10.55 -0.99 33.54
C ARG A 126 -10.67 -2.52 33.62
N GLY A 127 -9.54 -3.18 33.90
CA GLY A 127 -9.47 -4.61 34.14
C GLY A 127 -10.14 -5.44 33.03
N LYS A 128 -11.02 -6.37 33.41
CA LYS A 128 -11.71 -7.28 32.48
C LYS A 128 -12.59 -6.57 31.44
N GLN A 129 -13.14 -5.39 31.77
CA GLN A 129 -13.96 -4.64 30.82
C GLN A 129 -13.12 -4.11 29.67
N LEU A 130 -11.91 -3.62 29.97
CA LEU A 130 -10.96 -3.16 28.98
C LEU A 130 -10.53 -4.31 28.06
N GLU A 131 -10.22 -5.48 28.62
CA GLU A 131 -9.84 -6.64 27.81
C GLU A 131 -10.96 -7.06 26.83
N ARG A 132 -12.21 -7.13 27.32
CA ARG A 132 -13.36 -7.46 26.48
C ARG A 132 -13.56 -6.45 25.36
N TYR A 133 -13.43 -5.16 25.67
CA TYR A 133 -13.56 -4.09 24.69
C TYR A 133 -12.41 -4.10 23.67
N ALA A 134 -11.18 -4.36 24.11
CA ALA A 134 -10.03 -4.50 23.22
C ALA A 134 -10.21 -5.65 22.23
N ARG A 135 -10.71 -6.81 22.68
CA ARG A 135 -11.05 -7.94 21.78
C ARG A 135 -12.13 -7.54 20.77
N PHE A 136 -13.20 -6.88 21.23
CA PHE A 136 -14.25 -6.35 20.34
C PHE A 136 -13.68 -5.38 19.31
N LEU A 137 -12.79 -4.47 19.71
CA LEU A 137 -12.15 -3.52 18.81
C LEU A 137 -11.30 -4.23 17.75
N LEU A 138 -10.52 -5.24 18.15
CA LEU A 138 -9.71 -6.03 17.22
C LEU A 138 -10.57 -6.76 16.19
N GLU A 139 -11.71 -7.32 16.59
CA GLU A 139 -12.68 -7.92 15.65
C GLU A 139 -13.23 -6.89 14.65
N ARG A 140 -13.54 -5.67 15.10
CA ARG A 140 -13.99 -4.59 14.21
C ARG A 140 -12.89 -4.18 13.23
N ILE A 141 -11.66 -4.02 13.70
CA ILE A 141 -10.49 -3.71 12.87
C ILE A 141 -10.25 -4.82 11.85
N ALA A 142 -10.38 -6.09 12.23
CA ALA A 142 -10.21 -7.20 11.30
C ALA A 142 -11.23 -7.19 10.15
N ASN A 143 -12.38 -6.56 10.33
CA ASN A 143 -13.41 -6.42 9.30
C ASN A 143 -13.19 -5.22 8.37
N CYS A 144 -12.23 -4.34 8.66
CA CYS A 144 -11.78 -3.27 7.76
C CYS A 144 -11.01 -3.82 6.54
N LYS A 145 -11.66 -4.58 5.65
CA LYS A 145 -10.98 -5.18 4.49
C LYS A 145 -10.58 -4.12 3.45
N VAL A 146 -9.36 -4.22 2.94
CA VAL A 146 -8.94 -3.50 1.73
C VAL A 146 -9.63 -4.15 0.53
N GLY A 147 -10.17 -3.34 -0.39
CA GLY A 147 -10.84 -3.87 -1.58
C GLY A 147 -9.86 -4.59 -2.51
N ASN A 148 -10.24 -5.79 -2.97
CA ASN A 148 -9.46 -6.54 -3.96
C ASN A 148 -9.58 -5.88 -5.35
N ARG A 149 -8.47 -5.43 -5.91
CA ARG A 149 -8.40 -4.73 -7.21
C ARG A 149 -7.14 -5.15 -7.98
N PRO A 150 -7.07 -6.41 -8.46
CA PRO A 150 -5.89 -6.92 -9.15
C PRO A 150 -5.74 -6.26 -10.54
N GLY A 151 -4.51 -6.11 -11.02
CA GLY A 151 -4.24 -5.65 -12.39
C GLY A 151 -4.64 -4.19 -12.67
N ARG A 152 -4.65 -3.31 -11.66
CA ARG A 152 -5.04 -1.91 -11.84
C ARG A 152 -4.00 -1.16 -12.66
N ILE A 153 -4.36 -0.83 -13.89
CA ILE A 153 -3.61 0.07 -14.78
C ILE A 153 -4.43 1.35 -14.93
N GLU A 154 -3.99 2.43 -14.28
CA GLU A 154 -4.72 3.70 -14.24
C GLU A 154 -3.82 4.82 -14.78
N PRO A 155 -4.29 5.63 -15.73
CA PRO A 155 -3.50 6.71 -16.32
C PRO A 155 -3.12 7.75 -15.29
N ARG A 156 -1.85 8.17 -15.30
CA ARG A 156 -1.27 9.10 -14.32
C ARG A 156 -1.62 10.57 -14.61
N VAL A 157 -2.92 10.86 -14.77
CA VAL A 157 -3.47 12.17 -15.15
C VAL A 157 -4.61 12.60 -14.22
N VAL A 158 -4.83 13.91 -14.12
CA VAL A 158 -5.84 14.49 -13.21
C VAL A 158 -6.98 15.18 -13.96
N LYS A 159 -8.21 15.09 -13.44
CA LYS A 159 -9.38 15.76 -14.05
C LYS A 159 -9.41 17.28 -13.85
N ARG A 160 -8.80 17.77 -12.77
CA ARG A 160 -8.81 19.19 -12.40
C ARG A 160 -7.39 19.62 -12.05
N ARG A 161 -7.02 20.83 -12.43
CA ARG A 161 -5.68 21.37 -12.22
C ARG A 161 -5.51 21.78 -10.75
N ARG A 162 -4.90 20.89 -9.97
CA ARG A 162 -4.44 21.14 -8.59
C ARG A 162 -3.04 20.60 -8.33
N ASP A 163 -2.51 19.82 -9.26
CA ASP A 163 -1.35 18.95 -9.05
C ASP A 163 -0.39 19.07 -10.24
N GLN A 164 0.83 18.55 -10.10
CA GLN A 164 1.89 18.56 -11.12
C GLN A 164 1.61 17.60 -12.29
N TYR A 165 0.61 16.73 -12.15
CA TYR A 165 0.22 15.77 -13.19
C TYR A 165 -0.48 16.44 -14.38
N ALA A 166 -0.32 15.83 -15.57
CA ALA A 166 -1.02 16.26 -16.77
C ALA A 166 -2.55 16.18 -16.62
N LEU A 167 -3.25 17.05 -17.34
CA LEU A 167 -4.72 17.05 -17.34
C LEU A 167 -5.25 15.89 -18.16
N MET A 168 -6.33 15.28 -17.66
CA MET A 168 -7.04 14.21 -18.36
C MET A 168 -7.86 14.80 -19.50
N THR A 169 -7.24 14.90 -20.68
CA THR A 169 -7.85 15.44 -21.91
C THR A 169 -8.75 14.42 -22.62
N GLU A 170 -8.46 13.12 -22.47
CA GLU A 170 -9.22 12.02 -23.07
C GLU A 170 -10.05 11.26 -22.01
N PRO A 171 -11.14 10.58 -22.41
CA PRO A 171 -11.87 9.68 -21.52
C PRO A 171 -10.94 8.61 -20.93
N ARG A 172 -11.01 8.43 -19.61
CA ARG A 172 -10.21 7.44 -18.84
C ARG A 172 -10.15 6.05 -19.49
N LYS A 173 -11.27 5.54 -20.01
CA LYS A 173 -11.32 4.22 -20.67
C LYS A 173 -10.44 4.16 -21.92
N GLN A 174 -10.30 5.26 -22.66
CA GLN A 174 -9.42 5.34 -23.84
C GLN A 174 -7.95 5.36 -23.42
N LEU A 175 -7.61 6.15 -22.40
CA LEU A 175 -6.26 6.20 -21.83
C LEU A 175 -5.83 4.84 -21.25
N GLN A 176 -6.72 4.14 -20.54
CA GLN A 176 -6.45 2.77 -20.08
C GLN A 176 -6.13 1.84 -21.26
N LYS A 177 -6.93 1.87 -22.35
CA LYS A 177 -6.65 1.09 -23.57
C LYS A 177 -5.29 1.45 -24.19
N ARG A 178 -4.86 2.71 -24.12
CA ARG A 178 -3.55 3.15 -24.60
C ARG A 178 -2.43 2.59 -23.73
N LEU A 179 -2.57 2.57 -22.42
CA LEU A 179 -1.62 1.91 -21.50
C LEU A 179 -1.51 0.42 -21.74
N TYR A 180 -2.64 -0.28 -21.98
CA TYR A 180 -2.62 -1.69 -22.37
C TYR A 180 -1.86 -1.94 -23.67
N LYS A 181 -1.79 -0.93 -24.55
CA LYS A 181 -0.99 -0.94 -25.78
C LYS A 181 0.44 -0.39 -25.58
N GLY A 182 0.85 -0.05 -24.36
CA GLY A 182 2.18 0.50 -24.06
C GLY A 182 2.39 1.97 -24.45
N ASP A 183 1.33 2.72 -24.76
CA ASP A 183 1.42 4.16 -25.03
C ASP A 183 1.20 4.95 -23.74
N ASN A 184 2.26 5.54 -23.20
CA ASN A 184 2.28 6.35 -21.98
C ASN A 184 2.62 7.83 -22.24
N ARG A 185 2.59 8.30 -23.50
CA ARG A 185 3.02 9.67 -23.88
C ARG A 185 2.14 10.80 -23.33
N PHE A 186 1.01 10.47 -22.71
CA PHE A 186 0.06 11.43 -22.15
C PHE A 186 0.25 11.64 -20.64
N GLU A 187 1.07 10.81 -19.98
CA GLU A 187 1.47 10.98 -18.58
C GLU A 187 2.51 12.09 -18.45
#